data_AF-A0A645HX34-F1
#
_entry.id   AF-A0A645HX34-F1
#
_cell.length_a   1.000
_cell.length_b   1.000
_cell.length_c   1.000
_cell.angle_alpha   90.00
_cell.angle_beta   90.00
_cell.angle_gamma   90.00
#
_symmetry.space_group_name_H-M   'P 1'
#
loop_
_entity.id
_entity.type
_entity.pdbx_description
1 polymer ?
#
loop_
_entity_poly.entity_id
_entity_poly.type
_entity_poly.pdbx_seq_one_letter_code
_entity_poly.pdbx_strand_id
1 'polypeptide(L)' 'MTKLKLKRIELKWKLRQVAELLNVTPQTVQQMERHGVRKPVTAKRYAAALSCKPEEILEFD' A
#
# COMPACT_ATOMS: atom_id res chain seq x y z
N MET A 1 -12.61 3.97 2.46
CA MET A 1 -11.40 3.82 1.62
C MET A 1 -10.25 3.42 2.53
N THR A 2 -9.43 2.43 2.18
CA THR A 2 -8.34 1.97 3.06
C THR A 2 -7.23 3.01 3.18
N LYS A 3 -6.48 2.97 4.28
CA LYS A 3 -5.32 3.84 4.51
C LYS A 3 -4.29 3.75 3.38
N LEU A 4 -4.01 2.54 2.89
CA LEU A 4 -3.11 2.33 1.75
C LEU A 4 -3.57 3.11 0.50
N LYS A 5 -4.86 3.02 0.16
CA LYS A 5 -5.42 3.70 -1.01
C LYS A 5 -5.39 5.22 -0.86
N LEU A 6 -5.70 5.72 0.35
CA LEU A 6 -5.60 7.14 0.68
C LEU A 6 -4.17 7.63 0.49
N LYS A 7 -3.19 6.94 1.07
CA LYS A 7 -1.78 7.32 0.99
C LYS A 7 -1.25 7.32 -0.44
N ARG A 8 -1.60 6.31 -1.25
CA ARG A 8 -1.22 6.29 -2.67
C ARG A 8 -1.73 7.51 -3.43
N ILE A 9 -3.00 7.87 -3.21
CA ILE A 9 -3.64 9.02 -3.88
C ILE A 9 -3.04 10.35 -3.42
N GLU A 10 -2.81 10.50 -2.11
CA GLU A 10 -2.12 11.66 -1.52
C GLU A 10 -0.76 11.88 -2.20
N LEU A 11 0.02 10.80 -2.35
CA LEU A 11 1.33 10.82 -2.99
C LEU A 11 1.26 10.83 -4.53
N LYS A 12 0.05 10.83 -5.13
CA LYS A 12 -0.20 10.83 -6.58
C LYS A 12 0.45 9.67 -7.36
N TRP A 13 0.65 8.52 -6.71
CA TRP A 13 1.20 7.33 -7.37
C TRP A 13 0.13 6.57 -8.16
N LYS A 14 0.51 6.06 -9.33
CA LYS A 14 -0.29 5.07 -10.07
C LYS A 14 -0.10 3.69 -9.45
N LEU A 15 -1.13 2.84 -9.51
CA LEU A 15 -1.06 1.44 -9.06
C LEU A 15 0.12 0.70 -9.66
N ARG A 16 0.40 0.92 -10.96
CA ARG A 16 1.51 0.29 -11.68
C ARG A 16 2.87 0.66 -11.10
N GLN A 17 3.08 1.92 -10.71
CA GLN A 17 4.35 2.35 -10.15
C GLN A 17 4.60 1.72 -8.78
N VAL A 18 3.57 1.64 -7.93
CA VAL A 18 3.66 0.95 -6.63
C VAL A 18 3.94 -0.55 -6.83
N ALA A 19 3.32 -1.16 -7.84
CA ALA A 19 3.53 -2.56 -8.17
C ALA A 19 4.96 -2.84 -8.67
N GLU A 20 5.52 -1.97 -9.51
CA GLU A 20 6.91 -2.03 -9.97
C GLU A 20 7.89 -1.92 -8.80
N LEU A 21 7.67 -1.00 -7.86
CA LEU A 21 8.52 -0.86 -6.65
C LEU A 21 8.47 -2.09 -5.74
N LEU A 22 7.33 -2.78 -5.68
CA LEU A 22 7.13 -3.95 -4.84
C LEU A 22 7.45 -5.28 -5.54
N ASN A 23 7.77 -5.24 -6.83
CA ASN A 23 7.92 -6.40 -7.71
C ASN A 23 6.69 -7.34 -7.65
N VAL A 24 5.49 -6.75 -7.78
CA VAL A 24 4.20 -7.46 -7.82
C VAL A 24 3.36 -6.97 -8.99
N THR A 25 2.16 -7.54 -9.18
CA THR A 25 1.22 -7.06 -10.20
C THR A 25 0.38 -5.87 -9.69
N PRO A 26 -0.09 -4.97 -10.57
CA PRO A 26 -1.02 -3.91 -10.19
C PRO A 26 -2.30 -4.44 -9.53
N GLN A 27 -2.75 -5.64 -9.89
CA GLN A 27 -3.90 -6.33 -9.30
C GLN A 27 -3.64 -6.68 -7.84
N THR A 28 -2.42 -7.12 -7.48
CA THR A 28 -2.04 -7.36 -6.07
C THR A 28 -2.13 -6.06 -5.24
N VAL A 29 -1.66 -4.94 -5.79
CA VAL A 29 -1.78 -3.63 -5.12
C VAL A 29 -3.26 -3.24 -4.98
N GLN A 30 -4.06 -3.38 -6.03
CA GLN A 30 -5.50 -3.10 -5.99
C GLN A 30 -6.22 -3.98 -4.96
N GLN A 31 -5.86 -5.25 -4.86
CA GLN A 31 -6.41 -6.17 -3.86
C GLN A 31 -6.09 -5.68 -2.44
N MET A 32 -4.84 -5.29 -2.17
CA MET A 32 -4.46 -4.72 -0.87
C MET A 32 -5.17 -3.39 -0.58
N GLU A 33 -5.41 -2.55 -1.59
CA GLU A 33 -6.21 -1.33 -1.45
C GLU A 33 -7.69 -1.61 -1.16
N ARG A 34 -8.21 -2.75 -1.59
CA ARG A 34 -9.60 -3.15 -1.34
C ARG A 34 -9.78 -3.78 0.03
N HIS A 35 -8.86 -4.65 0.46
CA HIS A 35 -8.98 -5.39 1.72
C HIS A 35 -8.32 -4.69 2.92
N GLY A 36 -7.40 -3.76 2.66
CA GLY A 36 -6.59 -3.12 3.68
C GLY A 36 -5.37 -3.95 4.04
N VAL A 37 -4.31 -3.29 4.51
CA VAL A 37 -3.08 -3.95 4.93
C VAL A 37 -3.15 -4.18 6.43
N ARG A 38 -3.31 -5.45 6.85
CA ARG A 38 -3.46 -5.82 8.28
C ARG A 38 -2.22 -6.50 8.87
N LYS A 39 -1.35 -7.03 8.01
CA LYS A 39 -0.12 -7.70 8.45
C LYS A 39 0.99 -6.66 8.59
N PRO A 40 1.64 -6.53 9.76
CA PRO A 40 2.74 -5.57 9.96
C PRO A 40 3.88 -5.76 8.96
N VAL A 41 4.19 -7.01 8.57
CA VAL A 41 5.22 -7.31 7.57
C VAL A 41 4.85 -6.74 6.20
N THR A 42 3.58 -6.86 5.79
CA THR A 42 3.09 -6.27 4.54
C THR A 42 3.11 -4.75 4.61
N ALA A 43 2.70 -4.17 5.73
CA ALA A 43 2.76 -2.73 5.94
C ALA A 43 4.19 -2.20 5.82
N LYS A 44 5.18 -2.87 6.43
CA LYS A 44 6.60 -2.50 6.27
C LYS A 44 7.04 -2.47 4.81
N ARG A 45 6.67 -3.49 4.02
CA ARG A 45 7.03 -3.56 2.59
C ARG A 45 6.41 -2.41 1.79
N TYR A 46 5.11 -2.19 1.94
CA TYR A 46 4.40 -1.12 1.22
C TYR A 46 4.84 0.27 1.66
N ALA A 47 5.08 0.47 2.96
CA ALA A 47 5.53 1.73 3.51
C ALA A 47 6.94 2.10 3.02
N ALA A 48 7.84 1.11 2.90
CA ALA A 48 9.14 1.32 2.26
C ALA A 48 9.02 1.74 0.79
N ALA A 49 8.10 1.14 0.02
CA ALA A 49 7.86 1.53 -1.37
C ALA A 49 7.23 2.93 -1.50
N LEU A 50 6.39 3.34 -0.55
CA LEU A 50 5.72 4.65 -0.55
C LEU A 50 6.47 5.73 0.23
N SER A 51 7.67 5.43 0.76
CA SER A 51 8.45 6.31 1.63
C SER A 51 7.63 6.89 2.79
N CYS A 52 6.79 6.06 3.42
CA CYS A 52 5.98 6.42 4.59
C CYS A 52 6.23 5.48 5.76
N LYS A 53 5.58 5.72 6.89
CA LYS A 53 5.65 4.83 8.06
C LYS A 53 4.60 3.71 7.96
N PRO A 54 4.90 2.48 8.41
CA PRO A 54 3.94 1.36 8.38
C PRO A 54 2.59 1.66 9.03
N GLU A 55 2.58 2.45 10.12
CA GLU A 55 1.39 2.81 10.88
C GLU A 55 0.42 3.70 10.09
N GLU A 56 0.93 4.43 9.08
CA GLU A 56 0.12 5.26 8.20
C GLU A 56 -0.74 4.43 7.23
N ILE A 57 -0.39 3.17 6.99
CA ILE A 57 -1.10 2.28 6.05
C ILE A 57 -1.63 1.00 6.68
N LEU A 58 -1.20 0.68 7.91
CA LEU A 58 -1.64 -0.49 8.67
C LEU A 58 -3.05 -0.27 9.24
N GLU A 59 -3.92 -1.24 9.00
CA GLU A 59 -5.28 -1.31 9.52
C GLU A 59 -5.35 -2.32 10.67
N PHE A 60 -6.17 -2.01 11.67
CA PHE A 60 -6.57 -2.93 12.73
C PHE A 60 -8.05 -3.25 12.53
N ASP A 61 -8.45 -4.50 12.81
CA ASP A 61 -9.87 -4.89 12.84
C ASP A 61 -10.60 -4.25 14.03
#